data_AF-A0A2V1CX29-F1
#
_entry.id   AF-A0A2V1CX29-F1
#
_cell.length_a   1.000
_cell.length_b   1.000
_cell.length_c   1.000
_cell.angle_alpha   90.00
_cell.angle_beta   90.00
_cell.angle_gamma   90.00
#
_symmetry.space_group_name_H-M   'P 1'
#
loop_
_entity.id
_entity.type
_entity.pdbx_description
1 polymer ?
#
loop_
_entity_poly.entity_id
_entity_poly.type
_entity_poly.pdbx_seq_one_letter_code
_entity_poly.pdbx_strand_id
1 'polypeptide(L)'
;FKVHKNVLCSRSKFFKNACKGGFMEASSGTIDLQDDDPDTVKAMLQFCYTADCAYGTALHAKVREPFVYSRLRPKHLIINQVYATAEKYNIKSLKDLARGKFQTAAYSDWNSPYFPVTIGFVYRSTPPSDRGLRDMVVK
;
A
#
# COMPACT_ATOMS: atom_id res chain seq x y z
N PHE A 1 10.55 -11.42 -0.16
CA PHE A 1 11.44 -10.42 0.49
C PHE A 1 12.14 -11.04 1.69
N LYS A 2 13.37 -10.62 2.04
CA LYS A 2 14.02 -10.99 3.32
C LYS A 2 14.00 -9.77 4.23
N VAL A 3 13.48 -9.92 5.45
CA VAL A 3 13.19 -8.82 6.38
C VAL A 3 13.37 -9.27 7.82
N HIS A 4 13.53 -8.32 8.73
CA HIS A 4 13.73 -8.57 10.14
C HIS A 4 12.38 -8.72 10.87
N LYS A 5 12.18 -9.86 11.52
CA LYS A 5 10.97 -10.18 12.28
C LYS A 5 10.67 -9.13 13.37
N ASN A 6 11.68 -8.67 14.10
CA ASN A 6 11.51 -7.66 15.15
C ASN A 6 11.00 -6.32 14.60
N VAL A 7 11.51 -5.86 13.45
CA VAL A 7 11.06 -4.64 12.79
C VAL A 7 9.58 -4.77 12.41
N LEU A 8 9.21 -5.84 11.70
CA LEU A 8 7.81 -6.05 11.29
C LEU A 8 6.85 -6.20 12.48
N CYS A 9 7.20 -7.03 13.46
CA CYS A 9 6.37 -7.27 14.64
C CYS A 9 6.20 -6.01 15.51
N SER A 10 7.16 -5.08 15.49
CA SER A 10 7.04 -3.81 16.19
C SER A 10 6.07 -2.84 15.50
N ARG A 11 5.89 -2.97 14.19
CA ARG A 11 5.11 -2.06 13.35
C ARG A 11 3.71 -2.57 12.99
N SER A 12 3.49 -3.88 13.06
CA SER A 12 2.24 -4.54 12.65
C SER A 12 1.75 -5.54 13.68
N LYS A 13 0.50 -5.37 14.12
CA LYS A 13 -0.16 -6.35 14.99
C LYS A 13 -0.41 -7.68 14.26
N PHE A 14 -0.66 -7.64 12.95
CA PHE A 14 -0.78 -8.83 12.12
C PHE A 14 0.51 -9.65 12.13
N PHE A 15 1.64 -9.04 11.74
CA PHE A 15 2.92 -9.77 11.71
C PHE A 15 3.36 -10.22 13.10
N LYS A 16 3.10 -9.41 14.14
CA LYS A 16 3.34 -9.83 15.53
C LYS A 16 2.57 -11.11 15.89
N ASN A 17 1.34 -11.25 15.42
CA ASN A 17 0.53 -12.43 15.72
C ASN A 17 0.86 -13.62 14.80
N ALA A 18 1.07 -13.40 13.51
CA ALA A 18 1.50 -14.43 12.57
C ALA A 18 2.83 -15.06 12.99
N CYS A 19 3.74 -14.26 13.57
CA CYS A 19 5.02 -14.75 14.03
C CYS A 19 5.03 -15.25 15.49
N LYS A 20 3.90 -15.22 16.20
CA LYS A 20 3.75 -15.88 17.52
C LYS A 20 3.43 -17.37 17.28
N GLY A 21 3.89 -18.23 18.19
CA GLY A 21 3.63 -19.67 18.12
C GLY A 21 2.14 -20.00 17.96
N GLY A 22 1.84 -21.12 17.30
CA GLY A 22 0.48 -21.56 16.98
C GLY A 22 0.11 -21.47 15.48
N PHE A 23 0.97 -20.88 14.65
CA PHE A 23 0.81 -20.79 13.20
C PHE A 23 2.07 -21.30 12.46
N MET A 24 1.92 -21.76 11.22
CA MET A 24 3.01 -22.32 10.41
C MET A 24 4.10 -21.27 10.12
N GLU A 25 3.71 -20.02 10.02
CA GLU A 25 4.56 -18.86 9.78
C GLU A 25 5.60 -18.66 10.91
N ALA A 26 5.25 -19.07 12.12
CA ALA A 26 6.15 -19.00 13.27
C ALA A 26 7.27 -20.04 13.19
N SER A 27 7.01 -21.22 12.62
CA SER A 27 7.99 -22.31 12.47
C SER A 27 8.75 -22.25 11.13
N SER A 28 8.07 -21.87 10.04
CA SER A 28 8.65 -21.76 8.70
C SER A 28 9.47 -20.48 8.50
N GLY A 29 9.21 -19.43 9.30
CA GLY A 29 9.78 -18.11 9.11
C GLY A 29 9.34 -17.43 7.79
N THR A 30 8.30 -17.93 7.15
CA THR A 30 7.79 -17.45 5.86
C THR A 30 6.30 -17.11 5.98
N ILE A 31 5.93 -15.92 5.51
CA ILE A 31 4.53 -15.47 5.41
C ILE A 31 4.22 -15.29 3.93
N ASP A 32 3.16 -15.94 3.46
CA ASP A 32 2.71 -15.82 2.09
C ASP A 32 1.83 -14.57 1.91
N LEU A 33 2.15 -13.77 0.90
CA LEU A 33 1.48 -12.51 0.55
C LEU A 33 1.14 -12.48 -0.96
N GLN A 34 0.95 -13.65 -1.59
CA GLN A 34 0.75 -13.79 -3.04
C GLN A 34 -0.40 -12.96 -3.62
N ASP A 35 -1.43 -12.64 -2.82
CA ASP A 35 -2.58 -11.85 -3.25
C ASP A 35 -2.33 -10.32 -3.25
N ASP A 36 -1.18 -9.88 -2.73
CA ASP A 36 -0.82 -8.46 -2.68
C ASP A 36 0.11 -8.05 -3.82
N ASP A 37 -0.11 -6.85 -4.34
CA ASP A 37 0.77 -6.23 -5.32
C ASP A 37 2.22 -6.11 -4.77
N PRO A 38 3.24 -6.68 -5.45
CA PRO A 38 4.60 -6.73 -4.94
C PRO A 38 5.21 -5.36 -4.62
N ASP A 39 4.84 -4.32 -5.36
CA ASP A 39 5.31 -2.97 -5.10
C ASP A 39 4.63 -2.34 -3.89
N THR A 40 3.36 -2.66 -3.66
CA THR A 40 2.62 -2.29 -2.45
C THR A 40 3.22 -2.96 -1.21
N VAL A 41 3.55 -4.25 -1.32
CA VAL A 41 4.29 -4.97 -0.27
C VAL A 41 5.65 -4.31 -0.03
N LYS A 42 6.41 -4.01 -1.09
CA LYS A 42 7.71 -3.33 -0.98
C LYS A 42 7.59 -1.99 -0.28
N ALA A 43 6.56 -1.19 -0.61
CA ALA A 43 6.29 0.08 0.03
C ALA A 43 5.94 -0.07 1.53
N MET A 44 5.08 -1.03 1.88
CA MET A 44 4.77 -1.36 3.27
C MET A 44 6.04 -1.77 4.05
N LEU A 45 6.86 -2.63 3.46
CA LEU A 45 8.12 -3.09 4.07
C LEU A 45 9.08 -1.91 4.25
N GLN A 46 9.24 -1.05 3.24
CA GLN A 46 10.07 0.15 3.35
C GLN A 46 9.62 1.03 4.50
N PHE A 47 8.31 1.31 4.60
CA PHE A 47 7.76 2.10 5.69
C PHE A 47 8.08 1.50 7.07
N CYS A 48 8.05 0.17 7.22
CA CYS A 48 8.38 -0.46 8.49
C CYS A 48 9.82 -0.15 8.95
N TYR A 49 10.74 0.09 8.01
CA TYR A 49 12.13 0.41 8.29
C TYR A 49 12.41 1.91 8.40
N THR A 50 11.77 2.73 7.58
CA THR A 50 12.11 4.16 7.45
C THR A 50 11.07 5.11 8.06
N ALA A 51 9.90 4.60 8.44
CA ALA A 51 8.71 5.38 8.79
C ALA A 51 8.24 6.34 7.67
N ASP A 52 8.75 6.18 6.45
CA ASP A 52 8.30 6.89 5.27
C ASP A 52 8.01 5.90 4.15
N CYS A 53 7.03 6.24 3.34
CA CYS A 53 6.63 5.46 2.21
C CYS A 53 7.06 6.18 0.94
N ALA A 54 8.26 5.88 0.44
CA ALA A 54 8.69 6.37 -0.86
C ALA A 54 8.02 5.52 -1.95
N TYR A 55 6.82 5.89 -2.36
CA TYR A 55 6.31 5.41 -3.64
C TYR A 55 7.13 6.16 -4.69
N GLY A 56 8.08 5.45 -5.30
CA GLY A 56 8.97 6.03 -6.28
C GLY A 56 8.15 6.77 -7.35
N THR A 57 8.30 8.09 -7.38
CA THR A 57 8.35 8.83 -8.64
C THR A 57 9.52 8.35 -9.52
N ALA A 58 10.34 7.42 -9.03
CA ALA A 58 11.43 6.75 -9.74
C ALA A 58 11.34 5.21 -9.60
N LEU A 59 10.53 4.57 -10.44
CA LEU A 59 10.78 3.32 -11.21
C LEU A 59 9.48 3.03 -11.99
N HIS A 60 9.41 3.13 -13.32
CA HIS A 60 10.14 2.31 -14.29
C HIS A 60 11.44 2.93 -14.79
N ALA A 61 12.54 2.69 -14.09
CA ALA A 61 13.87 2.67 -14.70
C ALA A 61 14.28 1.20 -14.83
N LYS A 62 14.47 0.76 -16.08
CA LYS A 62 14.91 -0.55 -16.58
C LYS A 62 13.85 -1.62 -16.87
N VAL A 63 13.05 -1.41 -17.92
CA VAL A 63 12.77 -2.43 -18.96
C VAL A 63 12.61 -1.66 -20.28
N ARG A 64 13.23 -2.07 -21.39
CA ARG A 64 12.92 -1.54 -22.74
C ARG A 64 11.79 -2.41 -23.30
N GLU A 65 10.59 -1.86 -23.48
CA GLU A 65 9.52 -2.46 -24.31
C GLU A 65 8.53 -1.34 -24.73
N PRO A 66 7.98 -1.34 -25.95
CA PRO A 66 7.48 -0.15 -26.64
C PRO A 66 5.96 0.06 -26.53
N PHE A 67 5.39 0.13 -25.32
CA PHE A 67 4.00 0.60 -25.16
C PHE A 67 3.85 1.50 -23.92
N VAL A 68 3.48 2.75 -24.18
CA VAL A 68 3.59 3.91 -23.27
C VAL A 68 2.48 4.00 -22.21
N TYR A 69 1.46 3.14 -22.29
CA TYR A 69 0.28 3.19 -21.42
C TYR A 69 0.32 2.22 -20.23
N SER A 70 1.36 1.39 -20.07
CA SER A 70 1.41 0.29 -19.10
C SER A 70 2.38 0.49 -17.91
N ARG A 71 3.05 1.65 -17.80
CA ARG A 71 4.17 1.84 -16.86
C ARG A 71 4.02 2.98 -15.86
N LEU A 72 3.04 3.84 -16.03
CA LEU A 72 2.74 4.88 -15.05
C LEU A 72 1.58 4.38 -14.21
N ARG A 73 1.88 3.77 -13.06
CA ARG A 73 0.84 3.59 -12.04
C ARG A 73 0.51 4.97 -11.49
N PRO A 74 -0.72 5.47 -11.66
CA PRO A 74 -1.11 6.78 -11.17
C PRO A 74 -0.84 6.88 -9.67
N LYS A 75 -0.32 8.01 -9.21
CA LYS A 75 0.15 8.17 -7.81
C LYS A 75 -0.96 7.80 -6.81
N HIS A 76 -2.17 8.28 -7.06
CA HIS A 76 -3.33 7.98 -6.22
C HIS A 76 -3.70 6.49 -6.21
N LEU A 77 -3.40 5.70 -7.25
CA LEU A 77 -3.71 4.28 -7.30
C LEU A 77 -2.81 3.48 -6.37
N ILE A 78 -1.49 3.66 -6.47
CA ILE A 78 -0.53 2.99 -5.58
C ILE A 78 -0.74 3.43 -4.12
N ILE A 79 -1.06 4.70 -3.88
CA ILE A 79 -1.35 5.19 -2.54
C ILE A 79 -2.63 4.53 -1.98
N ASN A 80 -3.69 4.38 -2.78
CA ASN A 80 -4.90 3.66 -2.36
C ASN A 80 -4.60 2.18 -2.05
N GLN A 81 -3.80 1.50 -2.87
CA GLN A 81 -3.40 0.12 -2.61
C GLN A 81 -2.67 0.01 -1.27
N VAL A 82 -1.76 0.95 -0.99
CA VAL A 82 -1.00 0.94 0.27
C VAL A 82 -1.87 1.28 1.46
N TYR A 83 -2.87 2.14 1.29
CA TYR A 83 -3.88 2.39 2.31
C TYR A 83 -4.66 1.10 2.67
N ALA A 84 -5.11 0.35 1.66
CA ALA A 84 -5.82 -0.91 1.85
C ALA A 84 -4.91 -1.99 2.49
N THR A 85 -3.67 -2.10 2.04
CA THR A 85 -2.66 -3.01 2.61
C THR A 85 -2.34 -2.64 4.05
N ALA A 86 -2.24 -1.36 4.39
CA ALA A 86 -2.02 -0.92 5.76
C ALA A 86 -3.16 -1.31 6.71
N GLU A 87 -4.40 -1.27 6.23
CA GLU A 87 -5.54 -1.80 6.97
C GLU A 87 -5.45 -3.32 7.12
N LYS A 88 -5.26 -4.06 6.02
CA LYS A 88 -5.13 -5.53 5.99
C LYS A 88 -4.10 -6.03 6.99
N TYR A 89 -2.94 -5.37 7.05
CA TYR A 89 -1.83 -5.75 7.93
C TYR A 89 -1.79 -5.01 9.27
N ASN A 90 -2.84 -4.24 9.58
CA ASN A 90 -2.99 -3.53 10.85
C ASN A 90 -1.76 -2.67 11.20
N ILE A 91 -1.42 -1.75 10.29
CA ILE A 91 -0.31 -0.79 10.39
C ILE A 91 -0.92 0.62 10.36
N LYS A 92 -1.50 1.05 11.48
CA LYS A 92 -2.25 2.33 11.58
C LYS A 92 -1.45 3.54 11.07
N SER A 93 -0.18 3.63 11.44
CA SER A 93 0.68 4.77 11.03
C SER A 93 0.94 4.82 9.52
N LEU A 94 1.01 3.65 8.84
CA LEU A 94 1.09 3.60 7.39
C LEU A 94 -0.24 4.01 6.74
N LYS A 95 -1.36 3.57 7.33
CA LYS A 95 -2.71 3.94 6.86
C LYS A 95 -2.91 5.46 6.93
N ASP A 96 -2.51 6.08 8.05
CA ASP A 96 -2.58 7.53 8.25
C ASP A 96 -1.66 8.28 7.26
N LEU A 97 -0.43 7.78 7.05
CA LEU A 97 0.50 8.36 6.06
C LEU A 97 -0.05 8.27 4.63
N ALA A 98 -0.55 7.10 4.24
CA ALA A 98 -1.13 6.88 2.92
C ALA A 98 -2.35 7.78 2.70
N ARG A 99 -3.19 7.97 3.73
CA ARG A 99 -4.31 8.92 3.68
C ARG A 99 -3.86 10.35 3.37
N GLY A 100 -2.86 10.84 4.08
CA GLY A 100 -2.32 12.19 3.85
C GLY A 100 -1.72 12.34 2.44
N LYS A 101 -0.95 11.35 1.99
CA LYS A 101 -0.40 11.35 0.62
C LYS A 101 -1.50 11.26 -0.45
N PHE A 102 -2.56 10.50 -0.20
CA PHE A 102 -3.69 10.37 -1.12
C PHE A 102 -4.41 11.69 -1.27
N GLN A 103 -4.65 12.39 -0.15
CA GLN A 103 -5.26 13.72 -0.14
C GLN A 103 -4.47 14.69 -1.03
N THR A 104 -3.15 14.78 -0.84
CA THR A 104 -2.28 15.62 -1.67
C THR A 104 -2.36 15.23 -3.15
N ALA A 105 -2.28 13.93 -3.45
CA ALA A 105 -2.35 13.43 -4.82
C ALA A 105 -3.69 13.76 -5.48
N ALA A 106 -4.80 13.49 -4.79
CA ALA A 106 -6.15 13.78 -5.25
C ALA A 106 -6.34 15.27 -5.54
N TYR A 107 -5.87 16.17 -4.66
CA TYR A 107 -5.95 17.61 -4.94
C TYR A 107 -5.08 18.05 -6.13
N SER A 108 -3.89 17.48 -6.28
CA SER A 108 -2.95 17.88 -7.35
C SER A 108 -3.26 17.28 -8.72
N ASP A 109 -3.97 16.15 -8.77
CA ASP A 109 -4.13 15.31 -9.96
C ASP A 109 -5.59 14.82 -10.13
N TRP A 110 -6.57 15.58 -9.63
CA TRP A 110 -7.99 15.22 -9.76
C TRP A 110 -8.46 15.15 -11.22
N ASN A 111 -7.89 15.98 -12.10
CA ASN A 111 -8.23 16.04 -13.52
C ASN A 111 -7.48 14.99 -14.35
N SER A 112 -6.80 14.05 -13.70
CA SER A 112 -6.14 12.93 -14.35
C SER A 112 -7.17 12.02 -15.02
N PRO A 113 -6.93 11.51 -16.24
CA PRO A 113 -7.81 10.51 -16.86
C PRO A 113 -7.91 9.22 -16.02
N TYR A 114 -6.99 9.02 -15.08
CA TYR A 114 -6.97 7.88 -14.16
C TYR A 114 -7.68 8.13 -12.83
N PHE A 115 -8.13 9.35 -12.55
CA PHE A 115 -8.82 9.65 -11.29
C PHE A 115 -10.14 8.87 -11.17
N PRO A 116 -11.01 8.78 -12.20
CA PRO A 116 -12.24 7.98 -12.13
C PRO A 116 -12.00 6.49 -11.83
N VAL A 117 -10.94 5.91 -12.41
CA VAL A 117 -10.52 4.52 -12.14
C VAL A 117 -10.22 4.34 -10.65
N THR A 118 -9.62 5.35 -10.04
CA THR A 118 -9.18 5.35 -8.64
C THR A 118 -10.34 5.48 -7.68
N ILE A 119 -11.36 6.27 -8.03
CA ILE A 119 -12.63 6.29 -7.29
C ILE A 119 -13.17 4.87 -7.20
N GLY A 120 -13.25 4.17 -8.34
CA GLY A 120 -13.68 2.77 -8.37
C GLY A 120 -12.85 1.85 -7.47
N PHE A 121 -11.52 2.03 -7.45
CA PHE A 121 -10.65 1.26 -6.56
C PHE A 121 -10.89 1.58 -5.08
N VAL A 122 -11.01 2.85 -4.70
CA VAL A 122 -11.29 3.27 -3.31
C VAL A 122 -12.54 2.56 -2.78
N TYR A 123 -13.63 2.55 -3.58
CA TYR A 123 -14.88 1.89 -3.17
C TYR A 123 -14.77 0.36 -3.11
N ARG A 124 -13.94 -0.27 -3.95
CA ARG A 124 -13.73 -1.73 -3.94
C ARG A 124 -12.79 -2.20 -2.84
N SER A 125 -11.80 -1.40 -2.46
CA SER A 125 -10.75 -1.78 -1.50
C SER A 125 -11.00 -1.33 -0.07
N THR A 126 -12.11 -0.62 0.19
CA THR A 126 -12.49 -0.16 1.53
C THR A 126 -13.96 -0.47 1.80
N PRO A 127 -14.37 -0.80 3.04
CA PRO A 127 -15.78 -0.95 3.39
C PRO A 127 -16.50 0.41 3.53
N PRO A 128 -17.85 0.48 3.51
CA PRO A 128 -18.59 1.73 3.68
C PRO A 128 -18.32 2.48 4.99
N SER A 129 -17.93 1.77 6.04
CA SER A 129 -17.54 2.32 7.33
C SER A 129 -16.19 3.04 7.29
N ASP A 130 -15.33 2.74 6.32
CA ASP A 130 -14.06 3.43 6.14
C ASP A 130 -14.27 4.71 5.33
N ARG A 131 -14.44 5.82 6.04
CA ARG A 131 -14.66 7.15 5.45
C ARG A 131 -13.36 7.84 5.00
N GLY A 132 -12.19 7.25 5.26
CA GLY A 132 -10.90 7.92 5.13
C GLY A 132 -10.61 8.43 3.72
N LEU A 133 -10.62 7.54 2.72
CA LEU A 133 -10.44 7.87 1.30
C LEU A 133 -11.77 8.13 0.59
N ARG A 134 -12.86 7.48 1.01
CA ARG A 134 -14.19 7.62 0.39
C ARG A 134 -14.69 9.05 0.40
N ASP A 135 -14.46 9.79 1.48
CA ASP A 135 -14.85 11.20 1.59
C ASP A 135 -13.99 12.14 0.73
N MET A 136 -12.79 11.70 0.31
CA MET A 136 -11.86 12.53 -0.46
C MET A 136 -12.15 12.49 -1.96
N VAL A 137 -12.71 11.39 -2.46
CA VAL A 137 -12.97 11.18 -3.89
C VAL A 137 -14.33 11.69 -4.37
N VAL A 138 -15.13 12.26 -3.48
CA VAL A 138 -16.48 12.78 -3.77
C VAL A 138 -16.57 14.31 -3.65
N LYS A 139 -15.44 14.99 -3.44
CA LYS A 139 -15.35 16.45 -3.30
C LYS A 139 -14.98 17.12 -4.61
#